data_AF-A0A7X7B8C2-F1
#
_entry.id   AF-A0A7X7B8C2-F1
#
_cell.length_a   1.000
_cell.length_b   1.000
_cell.length_c   1.000
_cell.angle_alpha   90.00
_cell.angle_beta   90.00
_cell.angle_gamma   90.00
#
_symmetry.space_group_name_H-M   'P 1'
#
loop_
_entity.id
_entity.type
_entity.pdbx_description
1 polymer ?
#
loop_
_entity_poly.entity_id
_entity_poly.type
_entity_poly.pdbx_seq_one_letter_code
_entity_poly.pdbx_strand_id
1 'polypeptide(L)'
;MARDQFVRQLAVLVANGQAREAVELAEKLLNSGYDVQSVVENGLTKALESLDVKCNNDQFNLLEILLAGRAVMEVMDQVICPHLDKHGEHGWEACPGRKGTVVLGTILGDIHDLGKNIVAILLRMAGYKVVDLGKDVAPAVFAAEALRHDADFVGVSNLITSTMHHIKEIRPALEEAGLSHVTILAGGAAVRQANAKELNVDFVADNVFEMLGYLQILAMEE
;
A
#
# COMPACT_ATOMS: atom_id res chain seq x y z
N MET A 1 -1.25 24.01 17.76
CA MET A 1 -2.49 24.74 17.43
C MET A 1 -2.50 25.27 16.00
N ALA A 2 -1.70 26.29 15.63
CA ALA A 2 -1.64 26.74 14.22
C ALA A 2 -0.87 25.77 13.30
N ARG A 3 0.22 25.15 13.81
CA ARG A 3 1.01 24.17 13.04
C ARG A 3 0.20 22.92 12.63
N ASP A 4 -0.60 22.39 13.55
CA ASP A 4 -1.47 21.24 13.26
C ASP A 4 -2.58 21.56 12.26
N GLN A 5 -3.01 22.82 12.16
CA GLN A 5 -4.11 23.22 11.29
C GLN A 5 -3.73 23.10 9.81
N PHE A 6 -2.51 23.48 9.44
CA PHE A 6 -2.06 23.40 8.04
C PHE A 6 -1.80 21.96 7.60
N VAL A 7 -1.27 21.11 8.48
CA VAL A 7 -1.05 19.69 8.18
C VAL A 7 -2.39 18.95 8.06
N ARG A 8 -3.37 19.29 8.90
CA ARG A 8 -4.76 18.80 8.72
C ARG A 8 -5.38 19.29 7.42
N GLN A 9 -5.11 20.53 7.02
CA GLN A 9 -5.60 21.06 5.75
C GLN A 9 -5.01 20.29 4.56
N LEU A 10 -3.73 19.91 4.63
CA LEU A 10 -3.11 19.02 3.64
C LEU A 10 -3.86 17.69 3.54
N ALA A 11 -4.20 17.06 4.68
CA ALA A 11 -4.96 15.82 4.70
C ALA A 11 -6.33 15.96 4.00
N VAL A 12 -7.02 17.10 4.19
CA VAL A 12 -8.30 17.36 3.51
C VAL A 12 -8.13 17.52 2.00
N LEU A 13 -7.12 18.29 1.56
CA LEU A 13 -6.85 18.48 0.13
C LEU A 13 -6.54 17.15 -0.56
N VAL A 14 -5.71 16.33 0.09
CA VAL A 14 -5.36 14.99 -0.39
C VAL A 14 -6.58 14.09 -0.45
N ALA A 15 -7.38 14.02 0.62
CA ALA A 15 -8.59 13.19 0.66
C ALA A 15 -9.63 13.56 -0.41
N ASN A 16 -9.67 14.84 -0.80
CA ASN A 16 -10.53 15.34 -1.87
C ASN A 16 -9.91 15.22 -3.27
N GLY A 17 -8.67 14.71 -3.39
CA GLY A 17 -7.99 14.55 -4.68
C GLY A 17 -7.45 15.84 -5.29
N GLN A 18 -7.31 16.90 -4.51
CA GLN A 18 -6.81 18.21 -4.96
C GLN A 18 -5.27 18.21 -5.01
N ALA A 19 -4.72 17.45 -5.96
CA ALA A 19 -3.30 17.15 -6.04
C ALA A 19 -2.41 18.39 -6.16
N ARG A 20 -2.80 19.36 -7.01
CA ARG A 20 -2.02 20.58 -7.24
C ARG A 20 -1.93 21.42 -5.97
N GLU A 21 -3.05 21.68 -5.32
CA GLU A 21 -3.10 22.46 -4.08
C GLU A 21 -2.39 21.74 -2.93
N ALA A 22 -2.46 20.40 -2.89
CA ALA A 22 -1.75 19.58 -1.92
C ALA A 22 -0.23 19.70 -2.09
N VAL A 23 0.28 19.64 -3.32
CA VAL A 23 1.70 19.85 -3.64
C VAL A 23 2.17 21.24 -3.20
N GLU A 24 1.45 22.29 -3.61
CA GLU A 24 1.78 23.67 -3.25
C GLU A 24 1.78 23.90 -1.72
N LEU A 25 0.87 23.25 -0.99
CA LEU A 25 0.82 23.34 0.47
C LEU A 25 1.94 22.54 1.14
N ALA A 26 2.23 21.33 0.65
CA ALA A 26 3.30 20.49 1.17
C ALA A 26 4.67 21.19 1.03
N GLU A 27 4.93 21.84 -0.11
CA GLU A 27 6.17 22.62 -0.31
C GLU A 27 6.27 23.76 0.70
N LYS A 28 5.18 24.50 0.92
CA LYS A 28 5.16 25.60 1.91
C LYS A 28 5.40 25.08 3.32
N LEU A 29 4.85 23.93 3.67
CA LEU A 29 5.07 23.30 4.98
C LEU A 29 6.54 22.97 5.18
N LEU A 30 7.17 22.23 4.24
CA LEU A 30 8.59 21.88 4.37
C LEU A 30 9.49 23.12 4.39
N ASN A 31 9.24 24.11 3.52
CA ASN A 31 10.00 25.36 3.50
C ASN A 31 9.82 26.21 4.78
N SER A 32 8.73 26.01 5.51
CA SER A 32 8.48 26.68 6.80
C SER A 32 9.14 25.94 7.98
N GLY A 33 9.96 24.91 7.70
CA GLY A 33 10.68 24.12 8.71
C GLY A 33 9.81 23.09 9.41
N TYR A 34 8.73 22.62 8.78
CA TYR A 34 8.01 21.46 9.27
C TYR A 34 8.81 20.20 8.97
N ASP A 35 8.78 19.28 9.93
CA ASP A 35 9.42 17.99 9.80
C ASP A 35 8.69 17.12 8.76
N VAL A 36 9.46 16.40 7.94
CA VAL A 36 8.95 15.57 6.85
C VAL A 36 8.05 14.45 7.39
N GLN A 37 8.44 13.81 8.50
CA GLN A 37 7.65 12.77 9.14
C GLN A 37 6.28 13.31 9.55
N SER A 38 6.24 14.52 10.12
CA SER A 38 4.98 15.15 10.48
C SER A 38 4.06 15.37 9.28
N VAL A 39 4.60 15.82 8.14
CA VAL A 39 3.82 16.05 6.90
C VAL A 39 3.30 14.73 6.32
N VAL A 40 4.11 13.67 6.33
CA VAL A 40 3.70 12.35 5.85
C VAL A 40 2.64 11.74 6.77
N GLU A 41 2.93 11.59 8.05
CA GLU A 41 2.03 10.91 9.00
C GLU A 41 0.74 11.68 9.25
N ASN A 42 0.83 12.99 9.50
CA ASN A 42 -0.35 13.78 9.88
C ASN A 42 -1.06 14.41 8.68
N GLY A 43 -0.41 14.47 7.51
CA GLY A 43 -0.98 14.98 6.27
C GLY A 43 -1.45 13.86 5.35
N LEU A 44 -0.55 13.00 4.92
CA LEU A 44 -0.85 11.98 3.90
C LEU A 44 -1.55 10.75 4.51
N THR A 45 -0.99 10.18 5.58
CA THR A 45 -1.56 8.98 6.22
C THR A 45 -2.94 9.27 6.84
N LYS A 46 -3.16 10.45 7.42
CA LYS A 46 -4.50 10.83 7.91
C LYS A 46 -5.55 11.00 6.82
N ALA A 47 -5.14 11.32 5.59
CA ALA A 47 -6.08 11.33 4.47
C ALA A 47 -6.64 9.92 4.23
N LEU A 48 -5.82 8.87 4.39
CA LEU A 48 -6.24 7.47 4.29
C LEU A 48 -7.29 7.07 5.34
N GLU A 49 -7.14 7.52 6.59
CA GLU A 49 -8.13 7.27 7.66
C GLU A 49 -9.52 7.82 7.29
N SER A 50 -9.57 8.98 6.62
CA SER A 50 -10.85 9.55 6.17
C SER A 50 -11.51 8.73 5.06
N LEU A 51 -10.72 8.05 4.23
CA LEU A 51 -11.21 7.16 3.18
C LEU A 51 -11.72 5.83 3.74
N ASP A 52 -11.09 5.31 4.80
CA ASP A 52 -11.54 4.12 5.53
C ASP A 52 -12.94 4.32 6.10
N VAL A 53 -13.18 5.46 6.78
CA VAL A 53 -14.51 5.80 7.31
C VAL A 53 -15.58 5.84 6.21
N LYS A 54 -15.26 6.34 5.02
CA LYS A 54 -16.19 6.35 3.88
C LYS A 54 -16.45 4.94 3.35
N CYS A 55 -15.43 4.09 3.29
CA CYS A 55 -15.54 2.71 2.86
C CYS A 55 -16.46 1.89 3.79
N ASN A 56 -16.33 2.06 5.10
CA ASN A 56 -17.12 1.32 6.09
C ASN A 56 -18.59 1.76 6.18
N ASN A 57 -18.95 2.93 5.65
CA ASN A 57 -20.31 3.47 5.68
C ASN A 57 -21.06 3.32 4.34
N ASP A 58 -20.60 2.45 3.43
CA ASP A 58 -21.12 2.28 2.07
C ASP A 58 -21.14 3.58 1.23
N GLN A 59 -20.43 4.64 1.67
CA GLN A 59 -20.21 5.88 0.92
C GLN A 59 -18.95 5.76 0.04
N PHE A 60 -18.72 4.54 -0.44
CA PHE A 60 -17.51 4.16 -1.14
C PHE A 60 -17.55 4.67 -2.59
N ASN A 61 -16.65 5.61 -2.91
CA ASN A 61 -16.49 6.12 -4.26
C ASN A 61 -15.09 5.79 -4.78
N LEU A 62 -15.03 4.88 -5.75
CA LEU A 62 -13.77 4.47 -6.38
C LEU A 62 -12.99 5.66 -6.96
N LEU A 63 -13.69 6.64 -7.55
CA LEU A 63 -13.04 7.80 -8.13
C LEU A 63 -12.32 8.63 -7.05
N GLU A 64 -12.93 8.78 -5.87
CA GLU A 64 -12.33 9.52 -4.75
C GLU A 64 -11.02 8.87 -4.29
N ILE A 65 -10.98 7.55 -4.18
CA ILE A 65 -9.77 6.81 -3.80
C ILE A 65 -8.66 6.98 -4.84
N LEU A 66 -9.01 6.86 -6.13
CA LEU A 66 -8.03 7.04 -7.21
C LEU A 66 -7.48 8.46 -7.24
N LEU A 67 -8.33 9.46 -7.04
CA LEU A 67 -7.91 10.87 -7.01
C LEU A 67 -7.06 11.17 -5.77
N ALA A 68 -7.45 10.68 -4.60
CA ALA A 68 -6.69 10.87 -3.36
C ALA A 68 -5.32 10.16 -3.42
N GLY A 69 -5.30 8.94 -3.94
CA GLY A 69 -4.06 8.20 -4.18
C GLY A 69 -3.12 8.92 -5.13
N ARG A 70 -3.66 9.44 -6.24
CA ARG A 70 -2.90 10.29 -7.16
C ARG A 70 -2.35 11.54 -6.45
N ALA A 71 -3.15 12.21 -5.62
CA ALA A 71 -2.70 13.37 -4.86
C ALA A 71 -1.54 13.02 -3.90
N VAL A 72 -1.63 11.88 -3.19
CA VAL A 72 -0.52 11.40 -2.35
C VAL A 72 0.75 11.15 -3.18
N MET A 73 0.63 10.42 -4.29
CA MET A 73 1.77 10.13 -5.16
C MET A 73 2.42 11.42 -5.69
N GLU A 74 1.62 12.39 -6.14
CA GLU A 74 2.15 13.68 -6.60
C GLU A 74 2.88 14.45 -5.48
N VAL A 75 2.34 14.47 -4.25
CA VAL A 75 3.02 15.10 -3.10
C VAL A 75 4.32 14.36 -2.76
N MET A 76 4.30 13.04 -2.75
CA MET A 76 5.49 12.23 -2.47
C MET A 76 6.58 12.48 -3.51
N ASP A 77 6.27 12.36 -4.80
CA ASP A 77 7.24 12.42 -5.89
C ASP A 77 7.77 13.84 -6.15
N GLN A 78 6.92 14.87 -6.01
CA GLN A 78 7.30 16.25 -6.35
C GLN A 78 7.85 17.02 -5.14
N VAL A 79 7.50 16.63 -3.92
CA VAL A 79 7.81 17.40 -2.72
C VAL A 79 8.65 16.60 -1.73
N ILE A 80 8.13 15.46 -1.26
CA ILE A 80 8.78 14.71 -0.18
C ILE A 80 10.11 14.11 -0.63
N CYS A 81 10.11 13.29 -1.70
CA CYS A 81 11.32 12.64 -2.20
C CYS A 81 12.42 13.65 -2.59
N PRO A 82 12.13 14.73 -3.36
CA PRO A 82 13.15 15.72 -3.69
C PRO A 82 13.66 16.51 -2.48
N HIS A 83 12.87 16.63 -1.40
CA HIS A 83 13.32 17.26 -0.17
C HIS A 83 14.30 16.34 0.58
N LEU A 84 13.98 15.06 0.70
CA LEU A 84 14.87 14.06 1.31
C LEU A 84 16.21 13.96 0.57
N ASP A 85 16.17 13.92 -0.77
CA ASP A 85 17.38 13.86 -1.60
C ASP A 85 18.31 15.06 -1.37
N LYS A 86 17.75 16.26 -1.16
CA LYS A 86 18.53 17.48 -0.84
C LYS A 86 19.19 17.44 0.53
N HIS A 87 18.64 16.64 1.45
CA HIS A 87 19.16 16.46 2.80
C HIS A 87 20.10 15.25 2.91
N GLY A 88 20.48 14.63 1.78
CA GLY A 88 21.45 13.54 1.71
C GLY A 88 20.85 12.15 1.96
N GLU A 89 19.52 12.06 2.00
CA GLU A 89 18.80 10.81 2.17
C GLU A 89 18.19 10.41 0.81
N HIS A 90 18.59 9.26 0.27
CA HIS A 90 18.28 8.90 -1.11
C HIS A 90 17.18 7.84 -1.25
N GLY A 91 16.25 8.11 -2.16
CA GLY A 91 15.21 7.16 -2.59
C GLY A 91 14.14 6.87 -1.54
N TRP A 92 13.30 5.87 -1.81
CA TRP A 92 12.21 5.46 -0.90
C TRP A 92 12.73 5.00 0.47
N GLU A 93 13.98 4.55 0.54
CA GLU A 93 14.64 4.07 1.77
C GLU A 93 14.84 5.19 2.81
N ALA A 94 14.86 6.44 2.35
CA ALA A 94 14.96 7.65 3.18
C ALA A 94 13.63 8.12 3.77
N CYS A 95 12.48 7.65 3.26
CA CYS A 95 11.18 8.18 3.66
C CYS A 95 10.89 7.90 5.15
N PRO A 96 10.65 8.94 5.97
CA PRO A 96 10.22 8.75 7.35
C PRO A 96 8.88 8.02 7.41
N GLY A 97 8.74 7.03 8.30
CA GLY A 97 7.50 6.26 8.47
C GLY A 97 7.32 5.07 7.53
N ARG A 98 8.40 4.56 6.92
CA ARG A 98 8.38 3.31 6.13
C ARG A 98 7.92 2.12 7.00
N LYS A 99 6.98 1.32 6.48
CA LYS A 99 6.41 0.16 7.20
C LYS A 99 6.85 -1.21 6.69
N GLY A 100 7.48 -1.24 5.50
CA GLY A 100 7.96 -2.48 4.89
C GLY A 100 7.78 -2.50 3.38
N THR A 101 8.22 -3.59 2.75
CA THR A 101 8.15 -3.84 1.32
C THR A 101 7.13 -4.93 1.01
N VAL A 102 6.19 -4.61 0.12
CA VAL A 102 5.14 -5.51 -0.36
C VAL A 102 5.39 -5.82 -1.84
N VAL A 103 5.53 -7.10 -2.17
CA VAL A 103 5.45 -7.59 -3.55
C VAL A 103 4.01 -7.93 -3.85
N LEU A 104 3.41 -7.28 -4.85
CA LEU A 104 1.98 -7.36 -5.14
C LEU A 104 1.72 -7.79 -6.58
N GLY A 105 0.83 -8.76 -6.81
CA GLY A 105 0.52 -9.24 -8.15
C GLY A 105 -0.85 -9.92 -8.25
N THR A 106 -1.40 -9.99 -9.47
CA THR A 106 -2.55 -10.85 -9.78
C THR A 106 -2.02 -12.23 -10.19
N ILE A 107 -2.59 -13.29 -9.60
CA ILE A 107 -2.10 -14.67 -9.79
C ILE A 107 -2.22 -15.14 -11.25
N LEU A 108 -1.41 -16.14 -11.60
CA LEU A 108 -1.39 -16.82 -12.88
C LEU A 108 -2.81 -17.19 -13.38
N GLY A 109 -3.07 -16.91 -14.64
CA GLY A 109 -4.34 -17.14 -15.32
C GLY A 109 -5.42 -16.08 -15.04
N ASP A 110 -5.14 -15.09 -14.20
CA ASP A 110 -6.05 -14.00 -13.89
C ASP A 110 -5.47 -12.64 -14.34
N ILE A 111 -6.24 -11.94 -15.19
CA ILE A 111 -5.87 -10.67 -15.80
C ILE A 111 -6.54 -9.45 -15.15
N HIS A 112 -7.36 -9.67 -14.11
CA HIS A 112 -8.05 -8.59 -13.41
C HIS A 112 -7.09 -7.89 -12.45
N ASP A 113 -6.85 -6.60 -12.68
CA ASP A 113 -5.84 -5.82 -11.96
C ASP A 113 -6.41 -4.57 -11.28
N LEU A 114 -7.68 -4.23 -11.48
CA LEU A 114 -8.28 -3.03 -10.89
C LEU A 114 -8.20 -3.04 -9.35
N GLY A 115 -8.65 -4.14 -8.72
CA GLY A 115 -8.59 -4.30 -7.27
C GLY A 115 -7.15 -4.21 -6.73
N LYS A 116 -6.23 -4.91 -7.38
CA LYS A 116 -4.80 -4.86 -7.09
C LYS A 116 -4.23 -3.44 -7.20
N ASN A 117 -4.58 -2.68 -8.25
CA ASN A 117 -4.11 -1.31 -8.43
C ASN A 117 -4.59 -0.38 -7.32
N ILE A 118 -5.84 -0.53 -6.88
CA ILE A 118 -6.38 0.21 -5.73
C ILE A 118 -5.62 -0.16 -4.45
N VAL A 119 -5.37 -1.45 -4.22
CA VAL A 119 -4.59 -1.94 -3.08
C VAL A 119 -3.16 -1.36 -3.12
N ALA A 120 -2.50 -1.34 -4.28
CA ALA A 120 -1.17 -0.77 -4.45
C ALA A 120 -1.13 0.73 -4.06
N ILE A 121 -2.13 1.49 -4.50
CA ILE A 121 -2.27 2.91 -4.17
C ILE A 121 -2.39 3.10 -2.66
N LEU A 122 -3.29 2.36 -2.01
CA LEU A 122 -3.58 2.53 -0.58
C LEU A 122 -2.45 2.03 0.30
N LEU A 123 -1.73 0.98 -0.10
CA LEU A 123 -0.51 0.53 0.56
C LEU A 123 0.59 1.61 0.50
N ARG A 124 0.79 2.25 -0.67
CA ARG A 124 1.72 3.37 -0.79
C ARG A 124 1.31 4.55 0.09
N MET A 125 0.01 4.88 0.12
CA MET A 125 -0.53 5.91 1.02
C MET A 125 -0.32 5.57 2.50
N ALA A 126 -0.31 4.28 2.86
CA ALA A 126 -0.08 3.81 4.22
C ALA A 126 1.41 3.73 4.61
N GLY A 127 2.34 4.04 3.68
CA GLY A 127 3.79 4.05 3.93
C GLY A 127 4.52 2.76 3.54
N TYR A 128 3.92 1.89 2.73
CA TYR A 128 4.59 0.67 2.22
C TYR A 128 5.28 0.91 0.88
N LYS A 129 6.46 0.31 0.69
CA LYS A 129 7.08 0.16 -0.63
C LYS A 129 6.28 -0.91 -1.38
N VAL A 130 5.73 -0.58 -2.55
CA VAL A 130 4.96 -1.56 -3.34
C VAL A 130 5.67 -1.88 -4.64
N VAL A 131 6.15 -3.11 -4.75
CA VAL A 131 6.67 -3.72 -5.98
C VAL A 131 5.52 -4.41 -6.69
N ASP A 132 5.00 -3.77 -7.74
CA ASP A 132 3.86 -4.27 -8.50
C ASP A 132 4.32 -5.15 -9.66
N LEU A 133 4.00 -6.44 -9.58
CA LEU A 133 4.33 -7.45 -10.59
C LEU A 133 3.34 -7.46 -11.77
N GLY A 134 2.25 -6.69 -11.67
CA GLY A 134 1.19 -6.67 -12.66
C GLY A 134 0.24 -7.86 -12.49
N LYS A 135 -0.03 -8.55 -13.58
CA LYS A 135 -1.06 -9.59 -13.67
C LYS A 135 -0.56 -10.82 -14.39
N ASP A 136 -1.30 -11.92 -14.27
CA ASP A 136 -0.91 -13.22 -14.80
C ASP A 136 0.47 -13.68 -14.28
N VAL A 137 0.67 -13.56 -12.97
CA VAL A 137 1.97 -13.76 -12.33
C VAL A 137 2.10 -15.17 -11.76
N ALA A 138 3.12 -15.91 -12.20
CA ALA A 138 3.41 -17.24 -11.70
C ALA A 138 3.88 -17.22 -10.23
N PRO A 139 3.54 -18.24 -9.41
CA PRO A 139 3.95 -18.32 -8.00
C PRO A 139 5.46 -18.16 -7.76
N ALA A 140 6.29 -18.75 -8.62
CA ALA A 140 7.75 -18.64 -8.53
C ALA A 140 8.26 -17.19 -8.73
N VAL A 141 7.55 -16.35 -9.48
CA VAL A 141 7.92 -14.94 -9.69
C VAL A 141 7.71 -14.14 -8.41
N PHE A 142 6.67 -14.44 -7.62
CA PHE A 142 6.50 -13.81 -6.31
C PHE A 142 7.69 -14.07 -5.39
N ALA A 143 8.16 -15.32 -5.32
CA ALA A 143 9.32 -15.65 -4.49
C ALA A 143 10.62 -15.01 -5.00
N ALA A 144 10.86 -15.03 -6.31
CA ALA A 144 12.03 -14.40 -6.92
C ALA A 144 12.07 -12.88 -6.68
N GLU A 145 10.94 -12.20 -6.83
CA GLU A 145 10.86 -10.75 -6.59
C GLU A 145 10.85 -10.42 -5.10
N ALA A 146 10.25 -11.26 -4.25
CA ALA A 146 10.35 -11.10 -2.80
C ALA A 146 11.81 -11.16 -2.33
N LEU A 147 12.60 -12.11 -2.87
CA LEU A 147 14.03 -12.19 -2.60
C LEU A 147 14.79 -10.97 -3.13
N ARG A 148 14.48 -10.53 -4.35
CA ARG A 148 15.19 -9.44 -5.02
C ARG A 148 15.02 -8.09 -4.34
N HIS A 149 13.89 -7.88 -3.66
CA HIS A 149 13.53 -6.59 -3.05
C HIS A 149 13.49 -6.62 -1.53
N ASP A 150 13.97 -7.71 -0.91
CA ASP A 150 13.91 -7.92 0.54
C ASP A 150 12.48 -7.66 1.06
N ALA A 151 11.50 -8.34 0.46
CA ALA A 151 10.09 -8.10 0.76
C ALA A 151 9.69 -8.71 2.10
N ASP A 152 9.01 -7.94 2.93
CA ASP A 152 8.41 -8.39 4.19
C ASP A 152 7.06 -9.09 3.94
N PHE A 153 6.38 -8.68 2.86
CA PHE A 153 5.03 -9.12 2.53
C PHE A 153 4.88 -9.51 1.06
N VAL A 154 4.05 -10.52 0.81
CA VAL A 154 3.54 -10.86 -0.53
C VAL A 154 2.02 -10.66 -0.53
N GLY A 155 1.55 -9.76 -1.40
CA GLY A 155 0.13 -9.56 -1.68
C GLY A 155 -0.27 -10.28 -2.97
N VAL A 156 -1.32 -11.10 -2.92
CA VAL A 156 -1.88 -11.77 -4.10
C VAL A 156 -3.34 -11.39 -4.32
N SER A 157 -3.65 -10.96 -5.54
CA SER A 157 -5.02 -10.69 -5.99
C SER A 157 -5.54 -11.81 -6.88
N ASN A 158 -6.78 -12.24 -6.66
CA ASN A 158 -7.46 -13.19 -7.53
C ASN A 158 -8.99 -12.99 -7.55
N LEU A 159 -9.55 -12.89 -8.75
CA LEU A 159 -10.98 -12.76 -9.04
C LEU A 159 -11.57 -14.05 -9.63
N ILE A 160 -10.77 -14.89 -10.28
CA ILE A 160 -11.24 -16.11 -10.95
C ILE A 160 -11.09 -17.33 -10.04
N THR A 161 -12.18 -18.05 -9.75
CA THR A 161 -12.14 -19.21 -8.84
C THR A 161 -11.27 -20.36 -9.37
N SER A 162 -11.23 -20.57 -10.70
CA SER A 162 -10.45 -21.66 -11.31
C SER A 162 -8.94 -21.48 -11.17
N THR A 163 -8.44 -20.25 -11.00
CA THR A 163 -7.01 -19.93 -10.86
C THR A 163 -6.55 -19.86 -9.41
N MET A 164 -7.48 -19.93 -8.46
CA MET A 164 -7.21 -19.81 -7.02
C MET A 164 -6.25 -20.89 -6.49
N HIS A 165 -6.19 -22.05 -7.14
CA HIS A 165 -5.29 -23.14 -6.75
C HIS A 165 -3.80 -22.75 -6.84
N HIS A 166 -3.44 -21.86 -7.77
CA HIS A 166 -2.07 -21.36 -7.91
C HIS A 166 -1.58 -20.56 -6.71
N ILE A 167 -2.49 -19.96 -5.91
CA ILE A 167 -2.12 -19.21 -4.70
C ILE A 167 -1.37 -20.12 -3.70
N LYS A 168 -1.78 -21.39 -3.61
CA LYS A 168 -1.21 -22.37 -2.67
C LYS A 168 0.26 -22.66 -2.92
N GLU A 169 0.72 -22.40 -4.14
CA GLU A 169 2.09 -22.65 -4.59
C GLU A 169 3.05 -21.52 -4.18
N ILE A 170 2.55 -20.36 -3.74
CA ILE A 170 3.38 -19.22 -3.33
C ILE A 170 4.20 -19.54 -2.08
N ARG A 171 3.59 -20.11 -1.03
CA ARG A 171 4.30 -20.43 0.21
C ARG A 171 5.43 -21.45 0.02
N PRO A 172 5.23 -22.60 -0.66
CA PRO A 172 6.32 -23.50 -0.99
C PRO A 172 7.45 -22.80 -1.77
N ALA A 173 7.12 -21.96 -2.75
CA ALA A 173 8.13 -21.22 -3.51
C ALA A 173 8.94 -20.24 -2.63
N LEU A 174 8.30 -19.57 -1.66
CA LEU A 174 8.99 -18.71 -0.69
C LEU A 174 9.87 -19.54 0.25
N GLU A 175 9.39 -20.67 0.76
CA GLU A 175 10.14 -21.56 1.65
C GLU A 175 11.39 -22.13 0.96
N GLU A 176 11.26 -22.57 -0.30
CA GLU A 176 12.38 -23.03 -1.12
C GLU A 176 13.42 -21.91 -1.36
N ALA A 177 12.99 -20.65 -1.40
CA ALA A 177 13.86 -19.49 -1.51
C ALA A 177 14.44 -19.02 -0.15
N GLY A 178 14.14 -19.69 0.97
CA GLY A 178 14.58 -19.28 2.31
C GLY A 178 13.80 -18.10 2.91
N LEU A 179 12.63 -17.79 2.34
CA LEU A 179 11.78 -16.65 2.70
C LEU A 179 10.55 -17.07 3.51
N SER A 180 10.69 -18.08 4.37
CA SER A 180 9.57 -18.59 5.18
C SER A 180 8.95 -17.53 6.11
N HIS A 181 9.71 -16.49 6.45
CA HIS A 181 9.29 -15.37 7.30
C HIS A 181 8.38 -14.36 6.60
N VAL A 182 8.36 -14.34 5.25
CA VAL A 182 7.56 -13.38 4.48
C VAL A 182 6.08 -13.70 4.65
N THR A 183 5.28 -12.71 5.03
CA THR A 183 3.84 -12.88 5.26
C THR A 183 3.05 -12.78 3.95
N ILE A 184 2.14 -13.72 3.69
CA ILE A 184 1.32 -13.78 2.49
C ILE A 184 -0.12 -13.31 2.78
N LEU A 185 -0.55 -12.28 2.07
CA LEU A 185 -1.86 -11.67 2.16
C LEU A 185 -2.60 -11.92 0.85
N ALA A 186 -3.76 -12.58 0.90
CA ALA A 186 -4.59 -12.83 -0.27
C ALA A 186 -5.86 -11.97 -0.26
N GLY A 187 -6.31 -11.55 -1.43
CA GLY A 187 -7.56 -10.80 -1.57
C GLY A 187 -8.18 -10.92 -2.97
N GLY A 188 -9.41 -10.45 -3.09
CA GLY A 188 -10.19 -10.49 -4.33
C GLY A 188 -11.42 -11.40 -4.23
N ALA A 189 -12.39 -11.18 -5.13
CA ALA A 189 -13.75 -11.71 -4.99
C ALA A 189 -13.82 -13.25 -4.90
N ALA A 190 -12.92 -13.96 -5.60
CA ALA A 190 -12.85 -15.42 -5.52
C ALA A 190 -12.21 -15.89 -4.21
N VAL A 191 -11.19 -15.18 -3.72
CA VAL A 191 -10.43 -15.54 -2.51
C VAL A 191 -11.30 -15.45 -1.26
N ARG A 192 -12.23 -14.49 -1.21
CA ARG A 192 -13.17 -14.30 -0.07
C ARG A 192 -14.03 -15.53 0.25
N GLN A 193 -14.13 -16.47 -0.67
CA GLN A 193 -14.90 -17.71 -0.48
C GLN A 193 -14.07 -18.83 0.16
N ALA A 194 -12.76 -18.65 0.27
CA ALA A 194 -11.81 -19.58 0.85
C ALA A 194 -11.22 -19.03 2.16
N ASN A 195 -10.69 -19.92 2.99
CA ASN A 195 -9.96 -19.51 4.19
C ASN A 195 -8.44 -19.55 4.00
N ALA A 196 -7.72 -18.86 4.88
CA ALA A 196 -6.26 -18.74 4.81
C ALA A 196 -5.54 -20.10 4.79
N LYS A 197 -6.02 -21.08 5.58
CA LYS A 197 -5.47 -22.44 5.63
C LYS A 197 -5.63 -23.18 4.30
N GLU A 198 -6.79 -23.06 3.67
CA GLU A 198 -7.06 -23.69 2.37
C GLU A 198 -6.15 -23.14 1.28
N LEU A 199 -5.81 -21.86 1.34
CA LEU A 199 -4.96 -21.18 0.37
C LEU A 199 -3.47 -21.22 0.72
N ASN A 200 -3.10 -21.77 1.88
CA ASN A 200 -1.73 -21.77 2.39
C ASN A 200 -1.13 -20.36 2.48
N VAL A 201 -1.93 -19.40 2.98
CA VAL A 201 -1.56 -17.99 3.19
C VAL A 201 -1.77 -17.60 4.65
N ASP A 202 -1.22 -16.45 5.05
CA ASP A 202 -1.26 -15.98 6.44
C ASP A 202 -2.54 -15.20 6.74
N PHE A 203 -3.06 -14.46 5.74
CA PHE A 203 -4.30 -13.70 5.87
C PHE A 203 -5.10 -13.63 4.57
N VAL A 204 -6.44 -13.63 4.68
CA VAL A 204 -7.38 -13.38 3.57
C VAL A 204 -8.18 -12.14 3.91
N ALA A 205 -8.02 -11.10 3.11
CA ALA A 205 -8.68 -9.81 3.31
C ALA A 205 -9.93 -9.67 2.42
N ASP A 206 -11.03 -9.21 3.01
CA ASP A 206 -12.25 -8.84 2.30
C ASP A 206 -12.09 -7.53 1.52
N ASN A 207 -11.31 -6.61 2.07
CA ASN A 207 -10.95 -5.35 1.45
C ASN A 207 -9.55 -4.89 1.90
N VAL A 208 -9.07 -3.83 1.25
CA VAL A 208 -7.76 -3.25 1.52
C VAL A 208 -7.58 -2.68 2.94
N PHE A 209 -8.63 -2.15 3.56
CA PHE A 209 -8.54 -1.57 4.90
C PHE A 209 -8.39 -2.65 5.97
N GLU A 210 -9.04 -3.80 5.77
CA GLU A 210 -8.82 -4.98 6.61
C GLU A 210 -7.38 -5.49 6.47
N MET A 211 -6.84 -5.54 5.25
CA MET A 211 -5.42 -5.87 5.01
C MET A 211 -4.49 -4.90 5.75
N LEU A 212 -4.76 -3.59 5.67
CA LEU A 212 -3.98 -2.57 6.37
C LEU A 212 -4.07 -2.71 7.90
N GLY A 213 -5.24 -3.05 8.43
CA GLY A 213 -5.44 -3.31 9.85
C GLY A 213 -4.63 -4.52 10.33
N TYR A 214 -4.64 -5.62 9.57
CA TYR A 214 -3.83 -6.80 9.87
C TYR A 214 -2.32 -6.47 9.87
N LEU A 215 -1.85 -5.75 8.86
CA LEU A 215 -0.46 -5.29 8.79
C LEU A 215 -0.05 -4.40 9.97
N GLN A 216 -0.95 -3.55 10.46
CA GLN A 216 -0.70 -2.72 11.64
C GLN A 216 -0.54 -3.55 12.91
N ILE A 217 -1.35 -4.61 13.07
CA ILE A 217 -1.24 -5.53 14.21
C ILE A 217 0.12 -6.23 14.21
N LEU A 218 0.56 -6.74 13.05
CA LEU A 218 1.89 -7.36 12.93
C LEU A 218 3.01 -6.41 13.32
N ALA A 219 2.96 -5.16 12.85
CA ALA A 219 3.95 -4.14 13.19
C ALA A 219 3.97 -3.74 14.68
N MET A 220 2.95 -4.10 15.47
CA MET A 220 2.90 -3.87 16.92
C MET A 220 3.43 -5.07 17.74
N GLU A 221 3.55 -6.24 17.11
CA GLU A 221 4.02 -7.48 17.74
C GLU A 221 5.54 -7.68 17.59
N GLU A 222 6.20 -6.89 16.74
CA GLU A 222 7.66 -6.79 16.55
C GLU A 222 8.31 -5.76 17.50
#